data_AF-B4NJK4-F1
#
_entry.id   AF-B4NJK4-F1
#
_cell.length_a   1.000
_cell.length_b   1.000
_cell.length_c   1.000
_cell.angle_alpha   90.00
_cell.angle_beta   90.00
_cell.angle_gamma   90.00
#
_symmetry.space_group_name_H-M   'P 1'
#
loop_
_entity.id
_entity.type
_entity.pdbx_description
1 polymer ?
#
loop_
_entity_poly.entity_id
_entity_poly.type
_entity_poly.pdbx_seq_one_letter_code
_entity_poly.pdbx_strand_id
1 'polypeptide(L)'
;MSFCKVFGKDKVIFATKEDHAVPSKIELPPPEQPQGLITKDGDINWSCPCLGGMPTGPCGVDFREAFSCFHYSEADPKGSDCYEAFRKMQDCFQQYPTIYNKNSGDDDDDDALGNVMNAENAANGEGAVGGKETDQLEVASSSVVSKAD
;
A
#
# COMPACT_ATOMS: atom_id res chain seq x y z
N MET A 1 11.54 -31.37 -36.92
CA MET A 1 11.89 -29.97 -37.28
C MET A 1 10.69 -29.11 -36.98
N SER A 2 10.85 -28.14 -36.08
CA SER A 2 9.84 -27.11 -35.84
C SER A 2 9.52 -26.34 -37.13
N PHE A 3 8.26 -25.91 -37.28
CA PHE A 3 7.83 -25.13 -38.45
C PHE A 3 6.77 -24.10 -38.04
N CYS A 4 6.70 -23.00 -38.80
CA CYS A 4 5.71 -21.93 -38.60
C CYS A 4 4.73 -21.91 -39.77
N LYS A 5 3.43 -21.85 -39.47
CA LYS A 5 2.36 -21.61 -40.46
C LYS A 5 1.67 -20.30 -40.15
N VAL A 6 1.38 -19.53 -41.19
CA VAL A 6 0.65 -18.26 -41.08
C VAL A 6 -0.78 -18.49 -41.55
N PHE A 7 -1.76 -18.16 -40.70
CA PHE A 7 -3.19 -18.18 -41.01
C PHE A 7 -3.72 -16.76 -40.87
N GLY A 8 -3.70 -15.99 -41.97
CA GLY A 8 -4.10 -14.59 -41.93
C GLY A 8 -3.15 -13.74 -41.08
N LYS A 9 -3.64 -13.22 -39.94
CA LYS A 9 -2.84 -12.43 -38.98
C LYS A 9 -2.10 -13.31 -37.97
N ASP A 10 -2.50 -14.57 -37.84
CA ASP A 10 -1.99 -15.46 -36.81
C ASP A 10 -0.78 -16.25 -37.32
N LYS A 11 0.27 -16.32 -36.50
CA LYS A 11 1.42 -17.20 -36.71
C LYS A 11 1.38 -18.34 -35.71
N VAL A 12 1.19 -19.56 -36.21
CA VAL A 12 1.21 -20.78 -35.40
C VAL A 12 2.58 -21.43 -35.54
N ILE A 13 3.29 -21.55 -34.42
CA ILE A 13 4.62 -22.19 -34.35
C ILE A 13 4.42 -23.59 -33.75
N PHE A 14 4.75 -24.62 -34.52
CA PHE A 14 4.77 -26.01 -34.04
C PHE A 14 6.20 -26.35 -33.61
N ALA A 15 6.43 -26.39 -32.29
CA ALA A 15 7.68 -26.86 -31.70
C ALA A 15 7.64 -28.39 -31.49
N THR A 16 8.71 -29.09 -31.82
CA THR A 16 8.86 -30.50 -31.44
C THR A 16 9.43 -30.60 -30.02
N LYS A 17 9.29 -31.76 -29.37
CA LYS A 17 9.76 -31.95 -27.98
C LYS A 17 11.27 -31.70 -27.85
N GLU A 18 12.02 -32.04 -28.90
CA GLU A 18 13.48 -31.89 -28.96
C GLU A 18 13.88 -30.42 -29.10
N ASP A 19 13.15 -29.64 -29.92
CA ASP A 19 13.40 -28.20 -30.11
C ASP A 19 13.01 -27.38 -28.87
N HIS A 20 12.02 -27.84 -28.10
CA HIS A 20 11.61 -27.22 -26.83
C HIS A 20 12.47 -27.64 -25.63
N ALA A 21 13.23 -28.74 -25.77
CA ALA A 21 14.15 -29.21 -24.72
C ALA A 21 15.46 -28.40 -24.67
N VAL A 22 15.79 -27.69 -25.75
CA VAL A 22 16.96 -26.81 -25.79
C VAL A 22 16.56 -25.41 -25.29
N PRO A 23 17.15 -24.90 -24.20
CA PRO A 23 16.90 -23.55 -23.73
C PRO A 23 17.19 -22.53 -24.83
N SER A 24 16.31 -21.55 -24.97
CA SER A 24 16.50 -20.44 -25.90
C SER A 24 17.80 -19.68 -25.58
N LYS A 25 18.64 -19.45 -26.59
CA LYS A 25 19.87 -18.65 -26.52
C LYS A 25 19.62 -17.13 -26.53
N ILE A 26 18.41 -16.72 -26.19
CA ILE A 26 18.07 -15.29 -26.14
C ILE A 26 18.59 -14.76 -24.80
N GLU A 27 19.47 -13.76 -24.86
CA GLU A 27 19.79 -12.95 -23.68
C GLU A 27 18.69 -11.91 -23.55
N LEU A 28 17.90 -12.01 -22.49
CA LEU A 28 16.98 -10.94 -22.13
C LEU A 28 17.80 -9.75 -21.66
N PRO A 29 17.41 -8.51 -22.02
CA PRO A 29 18.01 -7.34 -21.40
C PRO A 29 17.86 -7.44 -19.87
N PRO A 30 18.79 -6.83 -19.11
CA PRO A 30 18.68 -6.80 -17.66
C PRO A 30 17.28 -6.32 -17.25
N PRO A 31 16.64 -6.97 -16.25
CA PRO A 31 15.34 -6.51 -15.77
C PRO A 31 15.48 -5.04 -15.38
N GLU A 32 14.62 -4.19 -15.95
CA GLU A 32 14.58 -2.79 -15.58
C GLU A 32 14.33 -2.69 -14.07
N GLN A 33 15.03 -1.77 -13.40
CA GLN A 33 14.85 -1.58 -11.97
C GLN A 33 13.39 -1.23 -11.68
N PRO A 34 12.78 -1.81 -10.64
CA PRO A 34 11.41 -1.49 -10.29
C PRO A 34 11.29 0.02 -10.08
N GLN A 35 10.49 0.69 -10.91
CA GLN A 35 10.20 2.11 -10.72
C GLN A 35 9.48 2.30 -9.39
N GLY A 36 10.16 2.92 -8.43
CA GLY A 36 9.58 3.26 -7.14
C GLY A 36 8.55 4.39 -7.24
N LEU A 37 7.94 4.68 -6.09
CA LEU A 37 7.07 5.84 -5.87
C LEU A 37 7.79 7.16 -6.16
N ILE A 38 9.08 7.20 -5.86
CA ILE A 38 9.94 8.36 -6.07
C ILE A 38 10.84 8.08 -7.25
N THR A 39 10.81 8.99 -8.21
CA THR A 39 11.68 8.97 -9.39
C THR A 39 13.12 9.28 -9.01
N LYS A 40 14.07 9.00 -9.90
CA LYS A 40 15.48 9.35 -9.66
C LYS A 40 15.71 10.86 -9.48
N ASP A 41 14.80 11.66 -10.02
CA ASP A 41 14.83 13.12 -9.97
C ASP A 41 14.30 13.68 -8.63
N GLY A 42 13.73 12.82 -7.78
CA GLY A 42 13.15 13.19 -6.49
C GLY A 42 11.65 13.51 -6.54
N ASP A 43 11.03 13.46 -7.72
CA ASP A 43 9.61 13.70 -7.92
C ASP A 43 8.76 12.45 -7.71
N ILE A 44 7.51 12.65 -7.32
CA ILE A 44 6.54 11.58 -7.07
C ILE A 44 5.94 11.07 -8.39
N ASN A 45 6.05 9.76 -8.63
CA ASN A 45 5.42 9.09 -9.75
C ASN A 45 3.96 8.73 -9.43
N TRP A 46 3.03 9.61 -9.79
CA TRP A 46 1.58 9.41 -9.60
C TRP A 46 0.98 8.25 -10.42
N SER A 47 1.71 7.71 -11.39
CA SER A 47 1.27 6.57 -12.20
C SER A 47 1.70 5.22 -11.62
N CYS A 48 2.40 5.22 -10.47
CA CYS A 48 2.84 3.99 -9.83
C CYS A 48 1.61 3.21 -9.30
N PRO A 49 1.38 1.95 -9.74
CA PRO A 49 0.23 1.16 -9.29
C PRO A 49 0.25 0.91 -7.77
N CYS A 50 1.40 1.06 -7.12
CA CYS A 50 1.54 0.95 -5.66
C CYS A 50 0.83 2.06 -4.87
N LEU A 51 0.45 3.19 -5.49
CA LEU A 51 -0.30 4.27 -4.83
C LEU A 51 -1.79 3.97 -4.65
N GLY A 52 -2.25 2.77 -5.03
CA GLY A 52 -3.63 2.34 -4.78
C GLY A 52 -4.70 3.22 -5.45
N GLY A 53 -4.36 3.92 -6.53
CA GLY A 53 -5.30 4.77 -7.27
C GLY A 53 -5.84 5.99 -6.52
N MET A 54 -5.42 6.24 -5.27
CA MET A 54 -5.78 7.43 -4.49
C MET A 54 -5.54 8.75 -5.22
N PRO A 55 -4.38 8.97 -5.90
CA PRO A 55 -4.14 10.22 -6.61
C PRO A 55 -5.05 10.39 -7.85
N THR A 56 -5.78 9.36 -8.28
CA THR A 56 -6.65 9.40 -9.47
C THR A 56 -8.14 9.40 -9.13
N GLY A 57 -8.52 9.50 -7.85
CA GLY A 57 -9.91 9.51 -7.39
C GLY A 57 -10.54 10.92 -7.29
N PRO A 58 -11.82 11.01 -6.85
CA PRO A 58 -12.49 12.30 -6.62
C PRO A 58 -11.77 13.20 -5.62
N CYS A 59 -11.10 12.63 -4.62
CA CYS A 59 -10.25 13.33 -3.65
C CYS A 59 -8.76 13.33 -4.02
N GLY A 60 -8.43 12.96 -5.26
CA GLY A 60 -7.05 12.79 -5.70
C GLY A 60 -6.26 14.11 -5.71
N VAL A 61 -6.93 15.25 -5.84
CA VAL A 61 -6.26 16.57 -5.78
C VAL A 61 -5.73 16.83 -4.37
N ASP A 62 -6.58 16.68 -3.36
CA ASP A 62 -6.20 16.86 -1.95
C ASP A 62 -5.16 15.83 -1.52
N PHE A 63 -5.27 14.58 -2.00
CA PHE A 63 -4.27 13.53 -1.75
C PHE A 63 -2.90 13.90 -2.33
N ARG A 64 -2.86 14.39 -3.59
CA ARG A 64 -1.59 14.81 -4.21
C ARG A 64 -0.96 15.99 -3.47
N GLU A 65 -1.77 16.95 -3.02
CA GLU A 65 -1.32 18.10 -2.24
C GLU A 65 -0.72 17.65 -0.90
N ALA A 66 -1.46 16.85 -0.12
CA ALA A 66 -1.00 16.35 1.17
C ALA A 66 0.26 15.47 1.06
N PHE A 67 0.29 14.53 0.11
CA PHE A 67 1.42 13.64 -0.09
C PHE A 67 2.65 14.37 -0.64
N SER A 68 2.47 15.35 -1.52
CA SER A 68 3.57 16.22 -1.97
C SER A 68 4.14 17.04 -0.81
N CYS A 69 3.29 17.62 0.02
CA CYS A 69 3.72 18.36 1.21
C CYS A 69 4.52 17.45 2.16
N PHE A 70 4.02 16.24 2.45
CA PHE A 70 4.73 15.27 3.28
C PHE A 70 6.11 14.88 2.71
N HIS A 71 6.19 14.63 1.41
CA HIS A 71 7.44 14.23 0.75
C HIS A 71 8.49 15.34 0.74
N TYR A 72 8.08 16.58 0.50
CA TYR A 72 8.98 17.74 0.44
C TYR A 72 9.19 18.42 1.81
N SER A 73 8.38 18.14 2.82
CA SER A 73 8.52 18.69 4.16
C SER A 73 9.88 18.32 4.76
N GLU A 74 10.55 19.28 5.39
CA GLU A 74 11.81 19.08 6.12
C GLU A 74 11.61 19.01 7.64
N ALA A 75 10.36 19.13 8.10
CA ALA A 75 10.04 19.11 9.52
C ALA A 75 10.27 17.72 10.15
N ASP A 76 10.49 17.70 11.46
CA ASP A 76 10.63 16.47 12.27
C ASP A 76 9.53 16.44 13.34
N PRO A 77 8.54 15.54 13.24
CA PRO A 77 8.37 14.50 12.22
C PRO A 77 7.93 15.06 10.86
N LYS A 78 8.27 14.34 9.79
CA LYS A 78 7.93 14.70 8.40
C LYS A 78 6.43 14.98 8.25
N GLY A 79 6.10 16.10 7.61
CA GLY A 79 4.72 16.52 7.35
C GLY A 79 3.97 17.09 8.56
N SER A 80 4.66 17.40 9.67
CA SER A 80 4.06 18.15 10.79
C SER A 80 3.66 19.59 10.44
N ASP A 81 4.13 20.11 9.31
CA ASP A 81 3.70 21.37 8.70
C ASP A 81 2.54 21.19 7.71
N CYS A 82 2.16 19.95 7.40
CA CYS A 82 1.20 19.61 6.35
C CYS A 82 -0.18 19.17 6.87
N TYR A 83 -0.44 19.31 8.18
CA TYR A 83 -1.68 18.84 8.82
C TYR A 83 -2.95 19.35 8.13
N GLU A 84 -2.98 20.61 7.70
CA GLU A 84 -4.12 21.19 7.01
C GLU A 84 -4.42 20.49 5.67
N ALA A 85 -3.39 20.09 4.92
CA ALA A 85 -3.56 19.37 3.66
C ALA A 85 -4.08 17.94 3.91
N PHE A 86 -3.56 17.26 4.93
CA PHE A 86 -4.07 15.95 5.34
C PHE A 86 -5.52 16.03 5.84
N ARG A 87 -5.88 17.08 6.57
CA ARG A 87 -7.24 17.31 7.05
C ARG A 87 -8.22 17.48 5.89
N LYS A 88 -7.90 18.32 4.90
CA LYS A 88 -8.74 18.49 3.69
C LYS A 88 -8.94 17.16 2.94
N MET A 89 -7.88 16.38 2.81
CA MET A 89 -7.95 15.06 2.19
C MET A 89 -8.88 14.11 2.99
N GLN A 90 -8.76 14.08 4.31
CA GLN A 90 -9.63 13.30 5.19
C GLN A 90 -11.10 13.77 5.11
N ASP A 91 -11.35 15.07 5.13
CA ASP A 91 -12.67 15.66 4.97
C ASP A 91 -13.29 15.29 3.62
N CYS A 92 -12.48 15.18 2.57
CA CYS A 92 -12.94 14.71 1.26
C CYS A 92 -13.28 13.21 1.28
N PHE A 93 -12.47 12.36 1.90
CA PHE A 93 -12.77 10.92 2.00
C PHE A 93 -14.07 10.62 2.74
N GLN A 94 -14.39 11.40 3.77
CA GLN A 94 -15.66 11.29 4.50
C GLN A 94 -16.89 11.58 3.62
N GLN A 95 -16.75 12.38 2.56
CA GLN A 95 -17.84 12.65 1.62
C GLN A 95 -18.09 11.50 0.63
N TYR A 96 -17.11 10.62 0.43
CA TYR A 96 -17.18 9.48 -0.50
C TYR A 96 -16.95 8.13 0.18
N PRO A 97 -17.75 7.77 1.20
CA PRO A 97 -17.55 6.54 1.98
C PRO A 97 -17.70 5.28 1.14
N THR A 98 -18.46 5.30 0.05
CA THR A 98 -18.66 4.13 -0.82
C THR A 98 -17.41 3.74 -1.62
N ILE A 99 -16.48 4.66 -1.83
CA ILE A 99 -15.25 4.43 -2.58
C ILE A 99 -14.06 4.24 -1.63
N TYR A 100 -14.02 5.01 -0.53
CA TYR A 100 -12.87 5.02 0.39
C TYR A 100 -13.07 4.21 1.68
N ASN A 101 -14.29 3.79 2.02
CA ASN A 101 -14.59 2.91 3.17
C ASN A 101 -15.00 1.50 2.71
N LYS A 102 -14.34 1.01 1.65
CA LYS A 102 -14.63 -0.29 1.04
C LYS A 102 -14.00 -1.46 1.83
N ASN A 103 -14.08 -1.42 3.17
CA ASN A 103 -13.66 -2.54 4.03
C ASN A 103 -14.65 -2.85 5.17
N SER A 104 -15.90 -2.37 5.08
CA SER A 104 -16.97 -2.73 6.03
C SER A 104 -17.85 -3.90 5.54
N GLY A 105 -17.39 -4.69 4.56
CA GLY A 105 -18.17 -5.78 3.99
C GLY A 105 -17.30 -6.85 3.32
N ASP A 106 -16.79 -7.75 4.15
CA ASP A 106 -16.73 -9.20 3.90
C ASP A 106 -16.00 -9.70 2.63
N ASP A 107 -14.78 -9.24 2.37
CA ASP A 107 -13.82 -9.99 1.54
C ASP A 107 -12.38 -9.73 2.05
N ASP A 108 -11.67 -10.80 2.38
CA ASP A 108 -10.29 -10.85 2.88
C ASP A 108 -9.28 -10.28 1.87
N ASP A 109 -9.09 -8.97 1.83
CA ASP A 109 -7.91 -8.33 1.26
C ASP A 109 -7.36 -7.27 2.24
N ASP A 110 -6.09 -7.42 2.62
CA ASP A 110 -5.39 -6.70 3.68
C ASP A 110 -5.13 -5.21 3.35
N ASP A 111 -6.17 -4.40 3.19
CA ASP A 111 -6.04 -2.94 3.06
C ASP A 111 -5.97 -2.28 4.46
N ALA A 112 -4.78 -2.27 5.05
CA ALA A 112 -4.46 -1.63 6.34
C ALA A 112 -4.77 -0.11 6.41
N LEU A 113 -5.21 0.51 5.31
CA LEU A 113 -5.44 1.95 5.18
C LEU A 113 -6.84 2.42 5.63
N GLY A 114 -7.82 1.52 5.75
CA GLY A 114 -9.13 1.86 6.33
C GLY A 114 -9.06 2.14 7.84
N ASN A 115 -8.13 1.48 8.55
CA ASN A 115 -8.02 1.57 9.99
C ASN A 115 -7.38 2.88 10.50
N VAL A 116 -6.56 3.55 9.68
CA VAL A 116 -5.88 4.79 10.09
C VAL A 116 -6.87 5.95 10.25
N MET A 117 -7.97 5.94 9.48
CA MET A 117 -8.98 7.02 9.49
C MET A 117 -9.97 6.91 10.67
N ASN A 118 -10.11 5.73 11.27
CA ASN A 118 -11.04 5.49 12.38
C ASN A 118 -10.40 5.77 13.76
N ALA A 119 -9.07 5.58 13.88
CA ALA A 119 -8.37 5.72 15.15
C ALA A 119 -8.31 7.17 15.70
N GLU A 120 -8.27 8.19 14.84
CA GLU A 120 -8.21 9.60 15.30
C GLU A 120 -9.57 10.16 15.77
N ASN A 121 -10.69 9.63 15.30
CA ASN A 121 -12.02 10.04 15.78
C ASN A 121 -12.40 9.44 17.14
N ALA A 122 -11.70 8.41 17.61
CA ALA A 122 -11.95 7.79 18.91
C ALA A 122 -11.28 8.53 20.08
N ALA A 123 -10.34 9.47 19.80
CA ALA A 123 -9.49 10.08 20.83
C ALA A 123 -9.91 11.50 21.26
N ASN A 124 -10.97 12.09 20.70
CA ASN A 124 -11.45 13.42 21.11
C ASN A 124 -12.93 13.37 21.56
N GLY A 125 -13.14 13.03 22.83
CA GLY A 125 -14.45 12.98 23.47
C GLY A 125 -14.32 12.78 24.98
N GLU A 126 -13.84 13.81 25.69
CA GLU A 126 -13.87 13.83 27.15
C GLU A 126 -15.29 14.12 27.67
N GLY A 127 -15.79 13.23 28.55
CA GLY A 127 -16.77 13.60 29.58
C GLY A 127 -17.98 12.68 29.76
N ALA A 128 -17.87 11.63 30.59
CA ALA A 128 -18.79 11.34 31.71
C ALA A 128 -18.51 9.97 32.38
N VAL A 129 -17.99 10.04 33.60
CA VAL A 129 -18.23 9.24 34.81
C VAL A 129 -18.75 7.79 34.69
N GLY A 130 -18.03 6.85 35.32
CA GLY A 130 -18.54 5.52 35.64
C GLY A 130 -17.43 4.52 35.91
N GLY A 131 -16.86 4.55 37.11
CA GLY A 131 -15.73 3.70 37.49
C GLY A 131 -16.04 2.21 37.50
N LYS A 132 -14.98 1.41 37.28
CA LYS A 132 -14.66 0.24 38.09
C LYS A 132 -13.16 -0.06 38.01
N GLU A 133 -12.59 0.00 39.20
CA GLU A 133 -11.25 -0.39 39.61
C GLU A 133 -11.07 -1.91 39.52
N THR A 134 -9.87 -2.36 39.13
CA THR A 134 -9.08 -3.54 39.57
C THR A 134 -8.10 -3.87 38.42
N ASP A 135 -6.87 -3.36 38.44
CA ASP A 135 -5.71 -3.93 39.14
C ASP A 135 -5.29 -5.30 38.59
N GLN A 136 -4.26 -5.35 37.74
CA GLN A 136 -2.96 -5.95 38.11
C GLN A 136 -1.94 -5.80 36.96
N LEU A 137 -0.90 -5.03 37.25
CA LEU A 137 0.38 -5.02 36.57
C LEU A 137 1.34 -5.84 37.44
N GLU A 138 1.70 -7.05 37.02
CA GLU A 138 2.93 -7.73 37.45
C GLU A 138 3.56 -8.33 36.17
N VAL A 139 4.56 -7.68 35.59
CA VAL A 139 5.99 -7.84 35.91
C VAL A 139 6.37 -9.30 36.12
N ALA A 140 6.80 -9.95 35.04
CA ALA A 140 7.68 -11.10 35.12
C ALA A 140 8.74 -10.99 34.02
N SER A 141 9.74 -10.18 34.30
CA SER A 141 11.08 -10.40 33.77
C SER A 141 11.68 -11.62 34.46
N SER A 142 12.58 -12.29 33.75
CA SER A 142 13.54 -13.31 34.21
C SER A 142 13.20 -14.80 34.09
N SER A 143 13.99 -15.39 33.18
CA SER A 143 14.85 -16.55 33.46
C SER A 143 14.29 -17.94 33.16
N VAL A 144 14.70 -18.40 31.99
CA VAL A 144 15.08 -19.76 31.64
C VAL A 144 15.68 -20.54 32.82
N VAL A 145 15.03 -21.63 33.23
CA VAL A 145 15.69 -22.87 33.61
C VAL A 145 14.69 -24.04 33.48
N SER A 146 14.88 -24.86 32.44
CA SER A 146 14.19 -26.14 32.33
C SER A 146 15.09 -27.23 32.90
N LYS A 147 14.69 -27.82 34.04
CA LYS A 147 15.15 -29.15 34.47
C LYS A 147 14.20 -29.75 35.51
N ALA A 148 13.60 -30.88 35.19
CA ALA A 148 13.26 -32.04 36.06
C ALA A 148 12.31 -32.93 35.23
N ASP A 149 12.71 -34.17 34.94
CA ASP A 149 12.54 -35.37 35.77
C ASP A 149 11.16 -36.00 35.54
#